data_AF-A0A377IRM9-F1
#
_entry.id   AF-A0A377IRM9-F1
#
_cell.length_a   1.000
_cell.length_b   1.000
_cell.length_c   1.000
_cell.angle_alpha   90.00
_cell.angle_beta   90.00
_cell.angle_gamma   90.00
#
_symmetry.space_group_name_H-M   'P 1'
#
loop_
_entity.id
_entity.type
_entity.pdbx_description
1 polymer ?
#
loop_
_entity_poly.entity_id
_entity_poly.type
_entity_poly.pdbx_seq_one_letter_code
_entity_poly.pdbx_strand_id
1 'polypeptide(L)' 'MTQSVRIKNFKNFKDTQIDGFTKLNIITGGNNVGKSNLLEVLYCLVGKSCTHALI' A
#
# COMPACT_ATOMS: atom_id res chain seq x y z
N MET A 1 3.52 11.48 -11.10
CA MET A 1 2.26 11.17 -10.39
C MET A 1 2.08 9.66 -10.45
N THR A 2 2.00 8.97 -9.31
CA THR A 2 1.79 7.52 -9.29
C THR A 2 0.38 7.24 -9.79
N GLN A 3 0.26 6.58 -10.95
CA GLN A 3 -1.04 6.33 -11.58
C GLN A 3 -1.75 5.10 -10.99
N SER A 4 -0.96 4.13 -10.54
CA SER A 4 -1.41 2.85 -10.02
C SER A 4 -0.38 2.23 -9.09
N VAL A 5 -0.84 1.45 -8.11
CA VAL A 5 -0.02 0.59 -7.27
C VAL A 5 -0.58 -0.83 -7.34
N ARG A 6 0.27 -1.79 -7.68
CA ARG A 6 -0.07 -3.21 -7.67
C ARG A 6 0.75 -3.92 -6.59
N ILE A 7 0.05 -4.57 -5.68
CA ILE A 7 0.58 -5.25 -4.50
C ILE A 7 0.32 -6.74 -4.68
N LYS A 8 1.38 -7.55 -4.70
CA LYS A 8 1.29 -9.00 -4.80
C LYS A 8 2.05 -9.66 -3.66
N ASN A 9 1.45 -10.69 -3.06
CA ASN A 9 2.06 -11.52 -2.03
C ASN A 9 2.69 -10.72 -0.87
N PHE A 10 2.05 -9.63 -0.44
CA PHE A 10 2.53 -8.79 0.65
C PHE A 10 1.53 -8.75 1.80
N LYS A 11 1.89 -9.36 2.94
CA LYS A 11 1.05 -9.45 4.15
C LYS A 11 -0.36 -9.95 3.81
N ASN A 12 -1.38 -9.13 4.04
CA ASN A 12 -2.78 -9.46 3.78
C ASN A 12 -3.22 -9.22 2.32
N PHE A 13 -2.35 -8.67 1.45
CA PHE A 13 -2.62 -8.46 0.03
C PHE A 13 -2.13 -9.66 -0.78
N LYS A 14 -3.06 -10.43 -1.34
CA LYS A 14 -2.76 -11.55 -2.25
C LYS A 14 -2.40 -11.04 -3.66
N ASP A 15 -3.34 -10.35 -4.29
CA ASP A 15 -3.15 -9.56 -5.51
C ASP A 15 -4.14 -8.40 -5.45
N THR A 16 -3.64 -7.18 -5.34
CA THR A 16 -4.47 -5.98 -5.18
C THR A 16 -3.92 -4.87 -6.06
N GLN A 17 -4.80 -4.27 -6.86
CA GLN A 17 -4.50 -3.12 -7.69
C GLN A 17 -5.32 -1.93 -7.20
N ILE A 18 -4.64 -0.80 -7.01
CA ILE A 18 -5.25 0.48 -6.65
C ILE A 18 -4.83 1.48 -7.72
N ASP A 19 -5.81 2.02 -8.41
CA ASP A 19 -5.63 2.98 -9.49
C ASP A 19 -6.32 4.31 -9.16
N GLY A 20 -6.08 5.34 -9.96
CA GLY A 20 -6.84 6.58 -9.88
C GLY A 20 -6.50 7.46 -8.67
N PHE A 21 -5.26 7.39 -8.18
CA PHE A 21 -4.79 8.28 -7.12
C PHE A 21 -4.97 9.74 -7.52
N THR A 22 -5.59 10.51 -6.63
CA THR A 22 -5.69 11.97 -6.78
C THR A 22 -4.75 12.67 -5.80
N LYS A 23 -4.81 14.00 -5.74
CA LYS A 23 -4.05 14.79 -4.75
C LYS A 23 -4.48 14.48 -3.31
N LEU A 24 -5.74 14.09 -3.09
CA LEU A 24 -6.29 13.73 -1.79
C LEU A 24 -6.98 12.36 -1.87
N ASN A 25 -6.46 11.39 -1.14
CA ASN A 25 -7.03 10.05 -1.07
C ASN A 25 -7.42 9.77 0.38
N ILE A 26 -8.61 9.22 0.61
CA ILE A 26 -9.09 8.84 1.93
C ILE A 26 -9.12 7.31 2.00
N ILE A 27 -8.39 6.72 2.93
CA ILE A 27 -8.35 5.28 3.16
C ILE A 27 -9.14 4.98 4.43
N THR A 28 -10.27 4.29 4.30
CA THR A 28 -11.16 3.94 5.43
C THR A 28 -11.34 2.42 5.53
N GLY A 29 -11.99 1.95 6.60
CA GLY A 29 -12.30 0.54 6.82
C GLY A 29 -12.13 0.10 8.28
N GLY A 30 -12.54 -1.13 8.58
CA GLY A 30 -12.46 -1.72 9.93
C GLY A 30 -11.03 -1.91 10.46
N ASN A 31 -10.89 -2.25 11.74
CA ASN A 31 -9.59 -2.54 12.32
C ASN A 31 -8.97 -3.79 11.68
N ASN A 32 -7.63 -3.79 11.56
CA ASN A 32 -6.85 -4.92 11.05
C ASN A 32 -7.11 -5.35 9.58
N VAL A 33 -7.84 -4.56 8.78
CA VAL A 33 -8.13 -4.87 7.37
C VAL A 33 -6.97 -4.58 6.40
N GLY A 34 -5.82 -4.14 6.92
CA GLY A 34 -4.62 -3.87 6.11
C GLY A 34 -4.38 -2.40 5.72
N LYS A 35 -5.05 -1.43 6.37
CA LYS A 35 -4.80 0.00 6.12
C LYS A 35 -3.35 0.41 6.38
N SER A 36 -2.77 -0.02 7.52
CA SER A 36 -1.36 0.24 7.83
C SER A 36 -0.42 -0.45 6.84
N ASN A 37 -0.76 -1.66 6.41
CA ASN A 37 0.02 -2.39 5.41
C ASN A 37 -0.01 -1.67 4.05
N LEU A 38 -1.14 -1.07 3.66
CA LEU A 38 -1.22 -0.23 2.46
C LEU A 38 -0.29 1.00 2.57
N LEU A 39 -0.32 1.69 3.71
CA LEU A 39 0.57 2.83 3.95
C LEU A 39 2.05 2.44 3.94
N GLU A 40 2.39 1.25 4.45
CA GLU A 40 3.75 0.71 4.42
C GLU A 40 4.22 0.44 2.98
N VAL A 41 3.39 -0.18 2.14
CA VAL A 41 3.72 -0.37 0.72
C VAL A 41 3.93 0.97 0.02
N LEU A 42 3.04 1.94 0.25
CA LEU A 42 3.20 3.29 -0.31
C LEU A 42 4.49 3.96 0.16
N TYR A 43 4.84 3.79 1.44
CA TYR A 43 6.08 4.29 2.01
C TYR A 43 7.32 3.66 1.33
N CYS A 44 7.30 2.36 1.06
CA CYS A 44 8.36 1.68 0.30
C CYS A 44 8.51 2.25 -1.12
N LEU A 45 7.39 2.46 -1.80
CA LEU A 45 7.39 2.91 -3.21
C LEU A 45 7.92 4.34 -3.38
N VAL A 46 7.83 5.18 -2.35
CA VAL A 46 8.38 6.54 -2.37
C VAL A 46 9.89 6.55 -2.02
N GLY A 47 10.54 5.39 -1.96
CA GLY A 47 12.00 5.26 -1.85
C GLY A 47 12.54 5.33 -0.42
N LYS A 48 11.69 5.11 0.58
CA LYS A 48 12.12 5.00 1.98
C LYS A 48 12.46 3.52 2.29
N SER A 49 13.51 3.30 3.08
CA SER A 49 13.90 1.94 3.50
C SER A 49 12.76 1.25 4.25
N CYS A 50 12.30 0.14 3.70
CA CYS A 50 11.30 -0.71 4.33
C CYS A 50 11.99 -1.81 5.15
N THR A 51 12.04 -1.59 6.46
CA THR A 51 12.70 -2.50 7.41
C THR A 51 11.97 -3.84 7.60
N HIS A 52 10.76 -4.02 7.04
CA HIS A 52 9.92 -5.21 7.25
C HIS A 52 9.47 -5.91 5.95
N ALA A 53 9.93 -5.48 4.77
CA ALA A 53 9.52 -6.08 3.48
C ALA A 53 10.41 -7.24 3.02
N LEU A 54 11.42 -7.63 3.81
CA LEU A 54 12.46 -8.62 3.47
C LEU A 54 12.50 -9.84 4.41
N ILE A 55 11.45 -10.06 5.20
CA ILE A 55 11.33 -11.22 6.11
C ILE A 55 10.08 -12.03 5.76
#